data_AF-F6HSC0-F1
#
_entry.id   AF-F6HSC0-F1
#
_cell.length_a   1.000
_cell.length_b   1.000
_cell.length_c   1.000
_cell.angle_alpha   90.00
_cell.angle_beta   90.00
_cell.angle_gamma   90.00
#
_symmetry.space_group_name_H-M   'P 1'
#
loop_
_entity.id
_entity.type
_entity.pdbx_description
1 polymer ?
#
loop_
_entity_poly.entity_id
_entity_poly.type
_entity_poly.pdbx_seq_one_letter_code
_entity_poly.pdbx_strand_id
1 'polypeptide(L)'
;MLSTKLIKPSSPTRSHLRTLKLSPIDQLFTYTVKPSAICYYSADSSNSSRSEDVARRNRLETSLSETLTRFYTLAGGYIKDSHSVDCNDEGVEYLEAKVEGQLSQLLSRRDEMIYQLVRLSGGESTSPVASIQIGVRIHHIVVDGFTAASFVSAWATASRVGIGKLIFRLSA
;
A
#
# COMPACT_ATOMS: atom_id res chain seq x y z
N MET A 1 11.93 -8.75 12.75
CA MET A 1 10.54 -9.10 13.16
C MET A 1 9.65 -8.68 12.01
N LEU A 2 8.73 -9.56 11.61
CA LEU A 2 7.70 -9.30 10.60
C LEU A 2 6.34 -9.27 11.30
N SER A 3 5.51 -8.30 10.98
CA SER A 3 4.11 -8.21 11.44
C SER A 3 3.20 -8.04 10.22
N THR A 4 2.13 -8.82 10.16
CA THR A 4 1.14 -8.79 9.08
C THR A 4 -0.20 -8.34 9.65
N LYS A 5 -0.89 -7.44 8.95
CA LYS A 5 -2.25 -6.99 9.27
C LYS A 5 -3.07 -6.88 7.99
N LEU A 6 -4.38 -7.07 8.12
CA LEU A 6 -5.34 -6.80 7.04
C LEU A 6 -6.03 -5.46 7.35
N ILE A 7 -5.73 -4.42 6.56
CA ILE A 7 -6.24 -3.06 6.77
C ILE A 7 -7.47 -2.85 5.89
N LYS A 8 -8.63 -2.66 6.53
CA LYS A 8 -9.92 -2.42 5.87
C LYS A 8 -10.19 -0.92 5.67
N PRO A 9 -11.08 -0.54 4.73
CA PRO A 9 -11.61 0.82 4.64
C PRO A 9 -12.18 1.31 5.97
N SER A 10 -12.01 2.60 6.28
CA SER A 10 -12.49 3.20 7.53
C SER A 10 -14.02 3.34 7.59
N SER A 11 -14.70 3.27 6.44
CA SER A 11 -16.14 3.18 6.32
C SER A 11 -16.53 2.22 5.18
N PRO A 12 -17.64 1.47 5.30
CA PRO A 12 -17.98 0.41 4.36
C PRO A 12 -18.31 0.92 2.96
N THR A 13 -17.97 0.13 1.95
CA THR A 13 -18.31 0.40 0.55
C THR A 13 -19.83 0.38 0.36
N ARG A 14 -20.36 1.46 -0.25
CA ARG A 14 -21.79 1.60 -0.54
C ARG A 14 -22.29 0.46 -1.41
N SER A 15 -23.51 -0.02 -1.18
CA SER A 15 -24.09 -1.19 -1.87
C SER A 15 -23.98 -1.14 -3.39
N HIS A 16 -24.25 0.01 -4.02
CA HIS A 16 -24.16 0.21 -5.47
C HIS A 16 -22.73 0.32 -6.03
N LEU A 17 -21.71 0.39 -5.17
CA LEU A 17 -20.30 0.43 -5.55
C LEU A 17 -19.59 -0.92 -5.31
N ARG A 18 -20.30 -1.94 -4.79
CA ARG A 18 -19.71 -3.25 -4.45
C ARG A 18 -19.20 -4.06 -5.64
N THR A 19 -19.54 -3.72 -6.88
CA THR A 19 -19.05 -4.45 -8.06
C THR A 19 -18.53 -3.47 -9.10
N LEU A 20 -17.21 -3.45 -9.29
CA LEU A 20 -16.58 -2.75 -10.40
C LEU A 20 -16.42 -3.73 -11.57
N LYS A 21 -17.09 -3.47 -12.70
CA LYS A 21 -16.80 -4.20 -13.95
C LYS A 21 -15.54 -3.64 -14.62
N LEU A 22 -14.65 -4.51 -15.05
CA LEU A 22 -13.43 -4.13 -15.75
C LEU A 22 -13.72 -3.73 -17.20
N SER A 23 -13.04 -2.68 -17.68
CA SER A 23 -13.10 -2.30 -19.09
C SER A 23 -12.36 -3.34 -19.97
N PRO A 24 -12.58 -3.34 -21.30
CA PRO A 24 -11.81 -4.17 -22.22
C PRO A 24 -10.29 -3.90 -22.17
N ILE A 25 -9.89 -2.68 -21.79
CA ILE A 25 -8.48 -2.30 -21.63
C ILE A 25 -7.89 -2.99 -20.39
N ASP A 26 -8.59 -2.95 -19.25
CA ASP A 26 -8.16 -3.59 -18.02
C ASP A 26 -8.06 -5.12 -18.18
N GLN A 27 -8.98 -5.71 -18.96
CA GLN A 27 -8.97 -7.13 -19.30
C GLN A 27 -7.73 -7.53 -20.12
N LEU A 28 -7.24 -6.67 -21.02
CA LEU A 28 -6.02 -6.90 -21.79
C LEU A 28 -4.76 -6.96 -20.89
N PHE A 29 -4.75 -6.21 -19.79
CA PHE A 29 -3.63 -6.13 -18.85
C PHE A 29 -3.71 -7.12 -17.67
N THR A 30 -4.71 -8.00 -17.64
CA THR A 30 -4.91 -9.08 -16.64
C THR A 30 -3.66 -9.90 -16.33
N TYR A 31 -2.79 -10.14 -17.33
CA TYR A 31 -1.58 -10.97 -17.22
C TYR A 31 -0.28 -10.19 -17.03
N THR A 32 -0.33 -8.86 -16.83
CA THR A 32 0.89 -8.04 -16.69
C THR A 32 1.52 -8.10 -15.30
N VAL A 33 2.83 -7.81 -15.25
CA VAL A 33 3.60 -7.74 -14.00
C VAL A 33 2.99 -6.69 -13.07
N LYS A 34 2.73 -7.07 -11.81
CA LYS A 34 2.13 -6.18 -10.80
C LYS A 34 2.99 -4.91 -10.64
N PRO A 35 2.49 -3.70 -10.96
CA PRO A 35 3.23 -2.47 -10.73
C PRO A 35 3.58 -2.33 -9.24
N SER A 36 4.87 -2.17 -8.97
CA SER A 36 5.42 -2.04 -7.62
C SER A 36 6.18 -0.73 -7.50
N ALA A 37 5.74 0.14 -6.59
CA ALA A 37 6.47 1.32 -6.18
C ALA A 37 7.16 1.03 -4.84
N ILE A 38 8.44 1.37 -4.71
CA ILE A 38 9.19 1.30 -3.45
C ILE A 38 9.72 2.69 -3.15
N CYS A 39 9.23 3.28 -2.06
CA CYS A 39 9.67 4.58 -1.56
C CYS A 39 10.61 4.37 -0.37
N TYR A 40 11.81 4.93 -0.47
CA TYR A 40 12.82 4.89 0.59
C TYR A 40 12.84 6.23 1.32
N TYR A 41 12.78 6.20 2.65
CA TYR A 41 12.84 7.41 3.48
C TYR A 41 13.99 7.28 4.48
N SER A 42 14.90 8.26 4.46
CA SER A 42 15.87 8.44 5.53
C SER A 42 15.15 8.86 6.81
N ALA A 43 15.52 8.28 7.95
CA ALA A 43 15.18 8.82 9.25
C ALA A 43 16.22 9.91 9.61
N ASP A 44 15.75 11.02 10.20
CA ASP A 44 16.66 11.97 10.83
C ASP A 44 17.40 11.30 11.99
N SER A 45 18.67 11.66 12.21
CA SER A 45 19.59 10.94 13.11
C SER A 45 19.30 11.10 14.61
N SER A 46 18.13 11.63 14.98
CA SER A 46 17.59 11.53 16.34
C SER A 46 17.19 10.09 16.63
N ASN A 47 17.64 9.53 17.75
CA ASN A 47 17.20 8.22 18.24
C ASN A 47 15.68 8.21 18.42
N SER A 48 14.92 7.70 17.44
CA SER A 48 13.46 7.68 17.52
C SER A 48 13.04 6.79 18.69
N SER A 49 12.22 7.35 19.58
CA SER A 49 11.74 6.56 20.72
C SER A 49 10.80 5.45 20.23
N ARG A 50 10.70 4.37 21.00
CA ARG A 50 9.70 3.31 20.77
C ARG A 50 8.25 3.87 20.68
N SER A 51 8.00 5.00 21.33
CA SER A 51 6.72 5.71 21.28
C SER A 51 6.47 6.35 19.90
N GLU A 52 7.46 7.05 19.35
CA GLU A 52 7.37 7.64 18.00
C GLU A 52 7.20 6.59 16.91
N ASP A 53 7.90 5.46 17.00
CA ASP A 53 7.76 4.35 16.05
C ASP A 53 6.32 3.79 16.07
N VAL A 54 5.76 3.57 17.26
CA VAL A 54 4.36 3.14 17.45
C VAL A 54 3.37 4.19 16.93
N ALA A 55 3.60 5.48 17.20
CA ALA A 55 2.75 6.57 16.71
C ALA A 55 2.80 6.68 15.18
N ARG A 56 3.98 6.57 14.58
CA ARG A 56 4.20 6.60 13.12
C ARG A 56 3.52 5.41 12.43
N ARG A 57 3.66 4.20 13.00
CA ARG A 57 2.99 2.98 12.54
C ARG A 57 1.46 3.12 12.61
N ASN A 58 0.91 3.53 13.76
CA ASN A 58 -0.53 3.77 13.92
C ASN A 58 -1.05 4.78 12.89
N ARG A 59 -0.32 5.88 12.67
CA ARG A 59 -0.67 6.91 11.68
C ARG A 59 -0.66 6.38 10.25
N LEU A 60 0.27 5.50 9.88
CA LEU A 60 0.29 4.84 8.57
C LEU A 60 -0.91 3.90 8.40
N GLU A 61 -1.21 3.06 9.39
CA GLU A 61 -2.38 2.15 9.38
C GLU A 61 -3.71 2.91 9.29
N THR A 62 -3.92 3.94 10.11
CA THR A 62 -5.14 4.78 10.09
C THR A 62 -5.30 5.50 8.77
N SER A 63 -4.25 6.19 8.28
CA SER A 63 -4.34 6.91 7.00
C SER A 63 -4.49 5.99 5.78
N LEU A 64 -4.01 4.74 5.85
CA LEU A 64 -4.27 3.73 4.84
C LEU A 64 -5.76 3.34 4.84
N SER A 65 -6.32 3.04 6.02
CA SER A 65 -7.76 2.74 6.19
C SER A 65 -8.66 3.88 5.68
N GLU A 66 -8.32 5.14 6.01
CA GLU A 66 -9.02 6.34 5.49
C GLU A 66 -8.90 6.51 3.97
N THR A 67 -7.75 6.15 3.38
CA THR A 67 -7.51 6.26 1.94
C THR A 67 -8.27 5.17 1.18
N LEU A 68 -8.32 3.94 1.71
CA LEU A 68 -9.07 2.83 1.14
C LEU A 68 -10.58 3.10 1.06
N THR A 69 -11.15 3.93 1.93
CA THR A 69 -12.54 4.42 1.78
C THR A 69 -12.78 5.16 0.45
N ARG A 70 -11.76 5.78 -0.13
CA ARG A 70 -11.84 6.42 -1.46
C ARG A 70 -11.42 5.47 -2.58
N PHE A 71 -10.37 4.70 -2.35
CA PHE A 71 -9.82 3.70 -3.27
C PHE A 71 -10.35 2.30 -2.92
N TYR A 72 -11.67 2.19 -2.76
CA TYR A 72 -12.35 1.01 -2.21
C TYR A 72 -12.16 -0.24 -3.08
N THR A 73 -11.93 -0.05 -4.37
CA THR A 73 -11.61 -1.09 -5.35
C THR A 73 -10.29 -1.83 -5.03
N LEU A 74 -9.40 -1.23 -4.25
CA LEU A 74 -8.16 -1.84 -3.79
C LEU A 74 -8.34 -2.76 -2.58
N ALA A 75 -9.44 -2.61 -1.84
CA ALA A 75 -9.77 -3.39 -0.65
C ALA A 75 -10.68 -4.60 -0.96
N GLY A 76 -10.79 -4.99 -2.23
CA GLY A 76 -11.67 -6.05 -2.74
C GLY A 76 -10.95 -7.12 -3.56
N GLY A 77 -11.66 -8.20 -3.86
CA GLY A 77 -11.16 -9.36 -4.59
C GLY A 77 -11.46 -9.30 -6.10
N TYR A 78 -10.52 -9.74 -6.94
CA TYR A 78 -10.79 -9.93 -8.38
C TYR A 78 -11.56 -11.22 -8.63
N ILE A 79 -12.75 -11.12 -9.22
CA ILE A 79 -13.53 -12.25 -9.73
C ILE A 79 -13.17 -12.48 -11.21
N LYS A 80 -12.51 -13.61 -11.47
CA LYS A 80 -12.03 -13.99 -12.79
C LYS A 80 -13.16 -14.19 -13.80
N ASP A 81 -14.22 -14.89 -13.42
CA ASP A 81 -15.24 -15.38 -14.34
C ASP A 81 -16.18 -14.27 -14.85
N SER A 82 -16.34 -13.19 -14.08
CA SER A 82 -17.17 -12.03 -14.42
C SER A 82 -16.37 -10.79 -14.84
N HIS A 83 -15.03 -10.90 -14.94
CA HIS A 83 -14.10 -9.79 -15.18
C HIS A 83 -14.45 -8.55 -14.34
N SER A 84 -14.53 -8.72 -13.02
CA SER A 84 -14.95 -7.67 -12.09
C SER A 84 -14.21 -7.72 -10.77
N VAL A 85 -14.19 -6.62 -10.04
CA VAL A 85 -13.72 -6.56 -8.64
C VAL A 85 -14.92 -6.53 -7.70
N ASP A 86 -14.97 -7.48 -6.77
CA ASP A 86 -15.88 -7.49 -5.63
C ASP A 86 -15.31 -6.60 -4.52
N CYS A 87 -15.87 -5.41 -4.39
CA CYS A 87 -15.48 -4.40 -3.40
C CYS A 87 -16.19 -4.70 -2.07
N ASN A 88 -15.79 -5.82 -1.47
CA ASN A 88 -16.39 -6.44 -0.29
C ASN A 88 -15.79 -5.97 1.06
N ASP A 89 -14.86 -5.01 1.02
CA ASP A 89 -14.13 -4.50 2.18
C ASP A 89 -13.30 -5.57 2.92
N GLU A 90 -12.81 -6.62 2.22
CA GLU A 90 -11.83 -7.57 2.78
C GLU A 90 -10.58 -6.86 3.29
N GLY A 91 -10.09 -5.86 2.57
CA GLY A 91 -8.96 -5.02 2.96
C GLY A 91 -7.67 -5.34 2.20
N VAL A 92 -6.59 -4.65 2.57
CA VAL A 92 -5.24 -4.84 1.98
C VAL A 92 -4.26 -5.41 2.99
N GLU A 93 -3.35 -6.26 2.53
CA GLU A 93 -2.26 -6.75 3.36
C GLU A 93 -1.25 -5.64 3.64
N TYR A 94 -1.02 -5.38 4.93
CA TYR A 94 -0.01 -4.46 5.44
C TYR A 94 1.08 -5.28 6.14
N LEU A 95 2.28 -5.28 5.55
CA LEU A 95 3.46 -5.97 6.06
C LEU A 95 4.43 -4.94 6.65
N GLU A 96 4.78 -5.10 7.92
CA GLU A 96 5.79 -4.31 8.61
C GLU A 96 6.99 -5.17 8.96
N ALA A 97 8.18 -4.77 8.52
CA ALA A 97 9.44 -5.43 8.84
C ALA A 97 10.45 -4.42 9.41
N LYS A 98 11.26 -4.88 10.38
CA LYS A 98 12.43 -4.15 10.91
C LYS A 98 13.71 -4.90 10.51
N VAL A 99 14.65 -4.24 9.82
CA VAL A 99 15.71 -4.87 8.99
C VAL A 99 17.08 -4.16 9.09
N GLU A 100 18.14 -4.94 9.30
CA GLU A 100 19.56 -4.72 8.90
C GLU A 100 20.05 -3.39 8.29
N GLY A 101 20.13 -2.31 9.06
CA GLY A 101 21.28 -1.41 8.99
C GLY A 101 20.99 -0.06 8.34
N GLN A 102 22.02 0.57 7.79
CA GLN A 102 21.86 1.88 7.20
C GLN A 102 21.12 1.78 5.87
N LEU A 103 20.23 2.72 5.59
CA LEU A 103 19.54 2.79 4.30
C LEU A 103 20.52 2.82 3.11
N SER A 104 21.69 3.43 3.26
CA SER A 104 22.79 3.40 2.29
C SER A 104 23.28 2.00 1.94
N GLN A 105 23.38 1.10 2.93
CA GLN A 105 23.80 -0.30 2.76
C GLN A 105 22.71 -1.16 2.12
N LEU A 106 21.44 -0.81 2.36
CA LEU A 106 20.28 -1.46 1.72
C LEU A 106 20.13 -1.01 0.26
N LEU A 107 20.39 0.27 -0.03
CA LEU A 107 20.38 0.82 -1.39
C LEU A 107 21.55 0.33 -2.25
N SER A 108 22.70 -0.03 -1.68
CA SER A 108 23.80 -0.63 -2.46
C SER A 108 23.53 -2.09 -2.89
N ARG A 109 22.51 -2.74 -2.32
CA ARG A 109 22.03 -4.09 -2.70
C ARG A 109 20.61 -4.07 -3.28
N ARG A 110 20.22 -2.94 -3.88
CA ARG A 110 18.82 -2.66 -4.28
C ARG A 110 18.19 -3.77 -5.11
N ASP A 111 18.92 -4.35 -6.07
CA ASP A 111 18.37 -5.35 -6.99
C ASP A 111 18.00 -6.66 -6.26
N GLU A 112 18.92 -7.20 -5.44
CA GLU A 112 18.66 -8.34 -4.55
C GLU A 112 17.45 -8.09 -3.63
N MET A 113 17.36 -6.86 -3.13
CA MET A 113 16.32 -6.45 -2.19
C MET A 113 14.95 -6.26 -2.86
N ILE A 114 14.89 -5.82 -4.12
CA ILE A 114 13.66 -5.80 -4.93
C ILE A 114 13.14 -7.23 -5.12
N TYR A 115 14.01 -8.19 -5.46
CA TYR A 115 13.64 -9.59 -5.56
C TYR A 115 13.14 -10.17 -4.22
N GLN A 116 13.78 -9.82 -3.10
CA GLN A 116 13.32 -10.22 -1.75
C GLN A 116 11.96 -9.61 -1.40
N LEU A 117 11.73 -8.31 -1.63
CA LEU A 117 10.44 -7.65 -1.40
C LEU A 117 9.31 -8.22 -2.27
N VAL A 118 9.65 -8.63 -3.51
CA VAL A 118 8.75 -9.36 -4.42
C VAL A 118 8.39 -10.76 -3.87
N ARG A 119 9.27 -11.37 -3.08
CA ARG A 119 9.17 -12.74 -2.55
C ARG A 119 8.60 -12.81 -1.12
N LEU A 120 8.73 -11.77 -0.30
CA LEU A 120 8.19 -11.69 1.07
C LEU A 120 6.65 -11.81 1.15
N SER A 121 5.94 -11.78 0.02
CA SER A 121 4.55 -12.25 -0.12
C SER A 121 4.37 -13.76 0.04
N GLY A 122 5.44 -14.52 0.28
CA GLY A 122 5.47 -15.92 0.74
C GLY A 122 6.66 -16.08 1.68
N GLY A 123 6.39 -16.22 2.97
CA GLY A 123 7.37 -15.87 4.01
C GLY A 123 8.57 -16.82 4.14
N GLU A 124 9.74 -16.23 4.44
CA GLU A 124 10.75 -16.78 5.36
C GLU A 124 11.68 -15.65 5.86
N SER A 125 12.50 -15.93 6.89
CA SER A 125 13.01 -14.94 7.85
C SER A 125 14.44 -14.43 7.61
N THR A 126 14.72 -13.15 7.94
CA THR A 126 15.85 -12.65 8.77
C THR A 126 15.67 -11.13 9.08
N SER A 127 16.41 -10.51 10.03
CA SER A 127 15.98 -9.30 10.82
C SER A 127 16.96 -8.07 10.68
N PRO A 128 17.15 -7.08 11.60
CA PRO A 128 16.35 -6.51 12.70
C PRO A 128 16.20 -4.95 12.88
N VAL A 129 17.02 -3.99 12.37
CA VAL A 129 17.02 -2.54 12.79
C VAL A 129 17.09 -1.47 11.66
N ALA A 130 16.22 -0.44 11.73
CA ALA A 130 15.41 0.18 10.65
C ALA A 130 16.00 1.15 9.58
N SER A 131 15.45 0.99 8.36
CA SER A 131 15.03 2.09 7.47
C SER A 131 13.52 1.96 7.18
N ILE A 132 12.80 3.06 6.90
CA ILE A 132 11.37 2.96 6.51
C ILE A 132 11.28 2.79 5.00
N GLN A 133 10.85 1.61 4.58
CA GLN A 133 10.59 1.27 3.18
C GLN A 133 9.09 1.07 3.01
N ILE A 134 8.46 1.90 2.19
CA ILE A 134 7.06 1.74 1.84
C ILE A 134 7.01 1.11 0.45
N GLY A 135 6.82 -0.20 0.41
CA GLY A 135 6.50 -0.95 -0.79
C GLY A 135 4.99 -0.95 -1.00
N VAL A 136 4.52 -0.45 -2.14
CA VAL A 136 3.11 -0.55 -2.57
C VAL A 136 3.08 -1.41 -3.82
N ARG A 137 2.29 -2.49 -3.76
CA ARG A 137 2.15 -3.47 -4.82
C ARG A 137 0.68 -3.60 -5.16
N ILE A 138 0.27 -3.10 -6.32
CA ILE A 138 -1.13 -3.11 -6.76
C ILE A 138 -1.25 -4.00 -8.00
N HIS A 139 -2.38 -4.68 -8.15
CA HIS A 139 -2.63 -5.49 -9.33
C HIS A 139 -3.00 -4.57 -10.51
N HIS A 140 -2.26 -4.67 -11.64
CA HIS A 140 -2.46 -3.80 -12.81
C HIS A 140 -3.89 -3.88 -13.40
N ILE A 141 -4.58 -4.98 -13.10
CA ILE A 141 -5.98 -5.22 -13.49
C ILE A 141 -6.98 -4.22 -12.89
N VAL A 142 -6.64 -3.56 -11.76
CA VAL A 142 -7.53 -2.59 -11.08
C VAL A 142 -7.02 -1.16 -11.22
N VAL A 143 -5.74 -0.97 -11.51
CA VAL A 143 -5.10 0.34 -11.63
C VAL A 143 -4.05 0.38 -12.73
N ASP A 144 -4.04 1.46 -13.48
CA ASP A 144 -2.90 1.88 -14.27
C ASP A 144 -1.84 2.58 -13.38
N GLY A 145 -0.70 2.96 -13.99
CA GLY A 145 0.37 3.67 -13.28
C GLY A 145 -0.08 5.02 -12.70
N PHE A 146 -1.01 5.72 -13.37
CA PHE A 146 -1.55 7.01 -12.89
C PHE A 146 -2.41 6.83 -11.65
N THR A 147 -3.30 5.83 -11.63
CA THR A 147 -4.17 5.53 -10.49
C THR A 147 -3.36 5.00 -9.31
N ALA A 148 -2.34 4.19 -9.55
CA ALA A 148 -1.38 3.76 -8.52
C ALA A 148 -0.62 4.94 -7.90
N ALA A 149 -0.09 5.86 -8.72
CA ALA A 149 0.57 7.08 -8.22
C ALA A 149 -0.39 7.99 -7.46
N SER A 150 -1.64 8.10 -7.92
CA SER A 150 -2.71 8.87 -7.27
C SER A 150 -3.06 8.30 -5.89
N PHE A 151 -3.14 6.97 -5.75
CA PHE A 151 -3.32 6.30 -4.47
C PHE A 151 -2.17 6.59 -3.49
N VAL A 152 -0.91 6.44 -3.94
CA VAL A 152 0.27 6.72 -3.09
C VAL A 152 0.32 8.18 -2.65
N SER A 153 0.02 9.11 -3.57
CA SER A 153 -0.05 10.56 -3.28
C SER A 153 -1.19 10.91 -2.29
N ALA A 154 -2.35 10.27 -2.46
CA ALA A 154 -3.48 10.39 -1.56
C ALA A 154 -3.13 9.88 -0.15
N TRP A 155 -2.58 8.68 -0.04
CA TRP A 155 -2.18 8.08 1.24
C TRP A 155 -1.10 8.91 1.95
N ALA A 156 -0.06 9.35 1.23
CA ALA A 156 0.98 10.21 1.78
C ALA A 156 0.41 11.55 2.29
N THR A 157 -0.62 12.08 1.64
CA THR A 157 -1.32 13.30 2.07
C THR A 157 -2.24 13.05 3.27
N ALA A 158 -3.02 11.96 3.27
CA ALA A 158 -3.83 11.55 4.42
C ALA A 158 -2.96 11.32 5.67
N SER A 159 -1.81 10.65 5.53
CA SER A 159 -0.84 10.51 6.62
C SER A 159 -0.33 11.86 7.10
N ARG A 160 0.06 12.78 6.20
CA ARG A 160 0.72 14.04 6.57
C ARG A 160 -0.22 15.07 7.23
N VAL A 161 -1.47 15.16 6.76
CA VAL A 161 -2.40 16.26 7.15
C VAL A 161 -3.85 15.82 7.41
N GLY A 162 -4.13 14.52 7.43
CA GLY A 162 -5.47 13.94 7.59
C GLY A 162 -6.28 13.92 6.29
N ILE A 163 -7.18 12.94 6.15
CA ILE A 163 -8.04 12.76 4.96
C ILE A 163 -8.95 13.99 4.66
N GLY A 164 -9.21 14.84 5.65
CA GLY A 164 -10.00 16.06 5.51
C GLY A 164 -9.47 17.03 4.45
N LYS A 165 -8.15 17.10 4.24
CA LYS A 165 -7.56 17.96 3.19
C LYS A 165 -7.58 17.34 1.78
N LEU A 166 -7.90 16.05 1.65
CA LEU A 166 -8.15 15.42 0.36
C LEU A 166 -9.53 15.80 -0.22
N ILE A 167 -10.50 16.11 0.64
CA ILE A 167 -11.85 16.54 0.23
C ILE A 167 -11.79 17.77 -0.69
N PHE A 168 -10.90 18.71 -0.40
CA PHE A 168 -10.80 19.99 -1.12
C PHE A 168 -9.96 19.97 -2.41
N ARG A 169 -9.37 18.84 -2.80
CA ARG A 169 -8.45 18.75 -3.96
C ARG A 169 -9.00 17.99 -5.17
N LEU A 170 -10.21 17.43 -5.09
CA LEU A 170 -10.87 16.69 -6.17
C LEU A 170 -12.19 17.37 -6.59
N SER A 171 -12.26 18.69 -6.43
CA SER A 171 -13.44 19.53 -6.74
C SER A 171 -13.06 20.79 -7.52
N ALA A 172 -11.96 20.72 -8.27
CA ALA A 172 -11.42 21.74 -9.16
C ALA A 172 -11.01 21.06 -10.47
#